data_AF-H8KAI0-F1
#
_entry.id   AF-H8KAI0-F1
#
_cell.length_a   1.000
_cell.length_b   1.000
_cell.length_c   1.000
_cell.angle_alpha   90.00
_cell.angle_beta   90.00
_cell.angle_gamma   90.00
#
_symmetry.space_group_name_H-M   'P 1'
#
loop_
_entity.id
_entity.type
_entity.pdbx_description
1 polymer ?
#
loop_
_entity_poly.entity_id
_entity_poly.type
_entity_poly.pdbx_seq_one_letter_code
_entity_poly.pdbx_strand_id
1 'polypeptide(L)'
;MCQQFLLYINAGGNMSIAEIQGTGTGNIVFTQATNLTCGINITGGKAVDLMFTGPSGVSGAIGSSTSKVSDITISGDVLNCTGGIEVLMQAM
;
A
#
# COMPACT_ATOMS: atom_id res chain seq x y z
N MET A 1 0.15 26.08 -7.61
CA MET A 1 0.47 24.68 -7.96
C MET A 1 0.89 23.98 -6.69
N CYS A 2 0.16 22.95 -6.25
CA CYS A 2 0.59 22.12 -5.13
C CYS A 2 1.62 21.12 -5.68
N GLN A 3 2.86 21.14 -5.19
CA GLN A 3 3.88 20.18 -5.59
C GLN A 3 3.51 18.82 -4.99
N GLN A 4 3.27 17.81 -5.84
CA GLN A 4 3.11 16.44 -5.37
C GLN A 4 4.45 15.95 -4.82
N PHE A 5 4.50 15.50 -3.56
CA PHE A 5 5.71 14.91 -3.00
C PHE A 5 5.89 13.49 -3.55
N LEU A 6 7.05 13.22 -4.16
CA LEU A 6 7.38 11.95 -4.78
C LEU A 6 8.64 11.38 -4.13
N LEU A 7 8.53 10.20 -3.53
CA LEU A 7 9.67 9.48 -2.94
C LEU A 7 10.04 8.29 -3.83
N TYR A 8 11.32 8.23 -4.23
CA TYR A 8 11.88 7.08 -4.94
C TYR A 8 12.68 6.19 -3.98
N ILE A 9 12.32 4.91 -3.95
CA ILE A 9 13.06 3.88 -3.22
C ILE A 9 13.75 2.98 -4.26
N ASN A 10 15.06 3.16 -4.38
CA ASN A 10 15.93 2.36 -5.26
C ASN A 10 16.68 1.28 -4.48
N ALA A 11 15.91 0.47 -3.74
CA ALA A 11 16.40 -0.69 -3.01
C ALA A 11 15.41 -1.84 -3.19
N GLY A 12 15.93 -3.01 -3.58
CA GLY A 12 15.13 -4.21 -3.87
C GLY A 12 15.27 -5.29 -2.80
N GLY A 13 14.61 -6.43 -3.04
CA GLY A 13 14.60 -7.57 -2.11
C GLY A 13 13.53 -7.43 -1.03
N ASN A 14 13.77 -8.02 0.14
CA ASN A 14 12.82 -7.99 1.25
C ASN A 14 12.99 -6.70 2.06
N MET A 15 11.91 -5.94 2.21
CA MET A 15 11.90 -4.67 2.94
C MET A 15 10.82 -4.71 4.02
N SER A 16 11.21 -4.40 5.26
CA SER A 16 10.30 -4.33 6.40
C SER A 16 10.22 -2.88 6.88
N ILE A 17 9.01 -2.32 6.85
CA ILE A 17 8.71 -0.98 7.33
C ILE A 17 7.57 -1.10 8.33
N ALA A 18 7.69 -0.49 9.51
CA ALA A 18 6.65 -0.62 10.54
C ALA A 18 5.29 -0.12 10.03
N GLU A 19 5.26 1.05 9.41
CA GLU A 19 4.04 1.64 8.87
C GLU A 19 4.35 2.59 7.70
N ILE A 20 3.50 2.57 6.69
CA ILE A 20 3.42 3.59 5.64
C ILE A 20 2.10 4.34 5.77
N GLN A 21 2.21 5.66 5.88
CA GLN A 21 1.11 6.60 5.90
C GLN A 21 1.60 7.96 5.40
N GLY A 22 0.67 8.83 5.04
CA GLY A 22 0.95 10.16 4.50
C GLY A 22 0.11 11.24 5.13
N THR A 23 0.42 12.47 4.74
CA THR A 23 -0.32 13.69 5.12
C THR A 23 -0.97 14.37 3.90
N GLY A 24 -0.91 13.75 2.70
CA GLY A 24 -1.38 14.32 1.43
C GLY A 24 -1.32 13.31 0.26
N THR A 25 -1.35 13.80 -0.98
CA THR A 25 -1.49 13.00 -2.23
C THR A 25 -0.15 12.56 -2.85
N GLY A 26 0.85 12.26 -2.04
CA GLY A 26 2.17 11.84 -2.54
C GLY A 26 2.21 10.38 -2.98
N ASN A 27 3.19 10.05 -3.82
CA ASN A 27 3.42 8.66 -4.26
C ASN A 27 4.77 8.18 -3.72
N ILE A 28 4.85 6.90 -3.37
CA ILE A 28 6.11 6.20 -3.09
C ILE A 28 6.36 5.22 -4.23
N VAL A 29 7.46 5.40 -4.94
CA VAL A 29 7.83 4.61 -6.12
C VAL A 29 8.99 3.69 -5.77
N PHE A 30 8.73 2.38 -5.80
CA PHE A 30 9.74 1.34 -5.72
C PHE A 30 10.22 1.01 -7.13
N THR A 31 11.49 1.35 -7.42
CA THR A 31 12.05 1.18 -8.77
C THR A 31 12.66 -0.20 -9.00
N GLN A 32 12.87 -0.96 -7.94
CA GLN A 32 13.41 -2.33 -7.97
C GLN A 32 12.33 -3.32 -7.51
N ALA A 33 12.50 -4.61 -7.84
CA ALA A 33 11.63 -5.67 -7.34
C ALA A 33 11.72 -5.76 -5.81
N THR A 34 10.58 -5.60 -5.14
CA THR A 34 10.51 -5.48 -3.68
C THR A 34 9.40 -6.35 -3.10
N ASN A 35 9.73 -7.13 -2.06
CA ASN A 35 8.75 -7.75 -1.19
C ASN A 35 8.63 -6.89 0.06
N LEU A 36 7.58 -6.08 0.09
CA LEU A 36 7.31 -5.13 1.17
C LEU A 36 6.42 -5.80 2.23
N THR A 37 6.91 -5.79 3.46
CA THR A 37 6.11 -6.09 4.65
C THR A 37 5.90 -4.79 5.42
N CYS A 38 4.66 -4.30 5.46
CA CYS A 38 4.34 -3.07 6.18
C CYS A 38 2.90 -2.99 6.67
N GLY A 39 2.69 -2.24 7.75
CA GLY A 39 1.37 -1.70 8.05
C GLY A 39 1.04 -0.55 7.10
N ILE A 40 -0.20 -0.47 6.60
CA ILE A 40 -0.66 0.66 5.79
C ILE A 40 -1.77 1.38 6.55
N ASN A 41 -1.53 2.65 6.91
CA ASN A 41 -2.49 3.53 7.59
C ASN A 41 -3.14 2.94 8.86
N ILE A 42 -2.35 2.34 9.74
CA ILE A 42 -2.81 1.71 11.00
C ILE A 42 -3.06 2.76 12.08
N THR A 43 -2.31 3.86 12.11
CA THR A 43 -2.32 4.87 13.18
C THR A 43 -3.08 6.15 12.84
N GLY A 44 -3.73 6.24 11.67
CA GLY A 44 -4.76 7.26 11.38
C GLY A 44 -4.35 8.42 10.47
N GLY A 45 -3.33 8.26 9.64
CA GLY A 45 -2.95 9.19 8.58
C GLY A 45 -3.84 9.14 7.32
N LYS A 46 -3.28 9.63 6.21
CA LYS A 46 -3.84 9.44 4.85
C LYS A 46 -3.15 8.28 4.18
N ALA A 47 -3.89 7.56 3.33
CA ALA A 47 -3.30 6.57 2.44
C ALA A 47 -2.31 7.25 1.47
N VAL A 48 -1.23 6.54 1.15
CA VAL A 48 -0.19 6.95 0.18
C VAL A 48 -0.21 5.93 -0.94
N ASP A 49 -0.07 6.40 -2.18
CA ASP A 49 -0.01 5.49 -3.32
C ASP A 49 1.34 4.77 -3.34
N LEU A 50 1.29 3.43 -3.29
CA LEU A 50 2.45 2.57 -3.45
C LEU A 50 2.56 2.13 -4.91
N MET A 51 3.59 2.60 -5.59
CA MET A 51 3.84 2.30 -6.99
C MET A 51 5.05 1.38 -7.14
N PHE A 52 4.88 0.27 -7.84
CA PHE A 52 5.94 -0.70 -8.13
C PHE A 52 6.17 -0.76 -9.63
N THR A 53 7.42 -0.56 -10.08
CA THR A 53 7.76 -0.58 -11.52
C THR A 53 8.09 -1.98 -12.05
N GLY A 54 8.17 -2.97 -11.15
CA GLY A 54 8.47 -4.37 -11.49
C GLY A 54 7.77 -5.35 -10.53
N PRO A 55 7.93 -6.66 -10.75
CA PRO A 55 7.28 -7.69 -9.94
C PRO A 55 7.61 -7.48 -8.45
N SER A 56 6.57 -7.27 -7.66
CA SER A 56 6.68 -6.91 -6.24
C SER A 56 5.56 -7.54 -5.46
N GLY A 57 5.78 -7.77 -4.17
CA GLY A 57 4.78 -8.25 -3.23
C GLY A 57 4.54 -7.21 -2.14
N VAL A 58 3.28 -7.07 -1.71
CA VAL A 58 2.93 -6.30 -0.53
C VAL A 58 2.19 -7.21 0.44
N SER A 59 2.59 -7.18 1.70
CA SER A 59 1.96 -7.93 2.78
C SER A 59 1.93 -7.11 4.06
N GLY A 60 1.00 -7.43 4.93
CA GLY A 60 0.77 -6.74 6.20
C GLY A 60 -0.67 -6.26 6.35
N ALA A 61 -0.94 -5.61 7.47
CA ALA A 61 -2.27 -5.11 7.77
C ALA A 61 -2.53 -3.78 7.02
N ILE A 62 -3.74 -3.64 6.47
CA ILE A 62 -4.23 -2.41 5.87
C ILE A 62 -5.35 -1.86 6.76
N GLY A 63 -5.11 -0.71 7.36
CA GLY A 63 -5.99 -0.10 8.35
C GLY A 63 -6.01 -0.82 9.70
N SER A 64 -6.85 -0.30 10.60
CA SER A 64 -7.14 -0.88 11.92
C SER A 64 -8.58 -0.63 12.33
N SER A 65 -9.00 -1.14 13.49
CA SER A 65 -10.33 -0.88 14.05
C SER A 65 -10.61 0.61 14.28
N THR A 66 -9.57 1.40 14.57
CA THR A 66 -9.64 2.84 14.83
C THR A 66 -9.24 3.68 13.62
N SER A 67 -8.55 3.10 12.64
CA SER A 67 -8.01 3.77 11.47
C SER A 67 -8.42 3.02 10.21
N LYS A 68 -9.70 3.11 9.86
CA LYS A 68 -10.26 2.41 8.69
C LYS A 68 -9.70 3.04 7.40
N VAL A 69 -9.30 2.20 6.46
CA VAL A 69 -9.10 2.61 5.06
C VAL A 69 -10.43 2.59 4.33
N SER A 70 -10.65 3.53 3.41
CA SER A 70 -11.83 3.54 2.54
C SER A 70 -11.62 2.54 1.42
N ASP A 71 -11.34 3.01 0.21
CA ASP A 71 -11.29 2.17 -0.97
C ASP A 71 -9.87 1.62 -1.17
N ILE A 72 -9.78 0.33 -1.49
CA ILE A 72 -8.54 -0.29 -1.98
C ILE A 72 -8.71 -0.44 -3.49
N THR A 73 -7.96 0.35 -4.25
CA THR A 73 -8.00 0.33 -5.72
C THR A 73 -6.81 -0.46 -6.26
N ILE A 74 -7.08 -1.44 -7.12
CA ILE A 74 -6.05 -2.20 -7.86
C ILE A 74 -6.20 -1.84 -9.33
N SER A 75 -5.30 -1.01 -9.86
CA SER A 75 -5.38 -0.48 -11.23
C SER A 75 -4.83 -1.43 -12.31
N GLY A 76 -4.96 -2.75 -12.10
CA GLY A 76 -4.52 -3.76 -13.07
C GLY A 76 -5.68 -4.27 -13.92
N ASP A 77 -5.38 -4.73 -15.15
CA ASP A 77 -6.38 -5.32 -16.04
C ASP A 77 -7.01 -6.60 -15.45
N VAL A 78 -6.23 -7.32 -14.62
CA VAL A 78 -6.62 -8.60 -14.03
C VAL A 78 -6.20 -8.65 -12.56
N LEU A 79 -7.18 -8.87 -11.68
CA LEU A 79 -6.93 -9.32 -10.31
C LEU A 79 -6.77 -10.85 -10.30
N ASN A 80 -5.53 -11.34 -10.29
CA ASN A 80 -5.26 -12.78 -10.25
C ASN A 80 -5.21 -13.29 -8.80
N CYS A 81 -6.27 -13.95 -8.34
CA CYS A 81 -6.37 -14.52 -7.00
C CYS A 81 -6.21 -16.05 -7.01
N THR A 82 -5.12 -16.56 -6.43
CA THR A 82 -4.95 -17.99 -6.18
C THR A 82 -5.63 -18.36 -4.86
N GLY A 83 -6.65 -19.23 -4.90
CA GLY A 83 -7.40 -19.62 -3.70
C GLY A 83 -8.69 -18.83 -3.43
N GLY A 84 -9.05 -17.89 -4.33
CA GLY A 84 -10.25 -17.05 -4.21
C GLY A 84 -9.99 -15.72 -3.49
N ILE A 85 -11.04 -14.90 -3.36
CA ILE A 85 -11.03 -13.64 -2.60
C ILE A 85 -12.01 -13.80 -1.44
N GLU A 86 -11.53 -13.68 -0.21
CA GLU A 86 -12.38 -13.61 0.98
C GLU A 86 -12.61 -12.14 1.35
N VAL A 87 -13.85 -11.66 1.24
CA VAL A 87 -14.25 -10.32 1.68
C VAL A 87 -15.17 -10.46 2.89
N LEU A 88 -14.63 -10.26 4.09
CA LEU A 88 -15.43 -10.24 5.31
C LEU A 88 -16.00 -8.83 5.54
N MET A 89 -17.28 -8.65 5.26
CA MET A 89 -18.00 -7.43 5.64
C MET A 89 -18.37 -7.51 7.12
N GLN A 90 -17.70 -6.74 7.98
CA GLN A 90 -18.12 -6.57 9.37
C GLN A 90 -19.28 -5.58 9.43
N ALA A 91 -20.47 -6.05 9.81
CA ALA A 91 -21.58 -5.17 10.14
C ALA A 91 -21.22 -4.35 11.39
N MET A 92 -21.42 -3.03 11.30
CA MET A 92 -21.26 -2.12 12.44
C MET A 92 -22.44 -2.22 13.40
#